data_AF-A0A9E5DQE6-F1
#
_entry.id   AF-A0A9E5DQE6-F1
#
_cell.length_a   1.000
_cell.length_b   1.000
_cell.length_c   1.000
_cell.angle_alpha   90.00
_cell.angle_beta   90.00
_cell.angle_gamma   90.00
#
_symmetry.space_group_name_H-M   'P 1'
#
loop_
_entity.id
_entity.type
_entity.pdbx_description
1 polymer ?
#
loop_
_entity_poly.entity_id
_entity_poly.type
_entity_poly.pdbx_seq_one_letter_code
_entity_poly.pdbx_strand_id
1 'polypeptide(L)'
;MEDRREEKVKNQFDLICPECGVGNLKGSKNCLVCGKNLENTVAFLEDDSFDLEITKDAIIEYRKTFWGDNRTGKVNKYNLNEIENVEFGPSSRFIFIYNKKRIVLPLKEENLKKLKEIKEVLNL
;
A
#
# COMPACT_ATOMS: atom_id res chain seq x y z
N MET A 1 -9.34 11.33 28.00
CA MET A 1 -10.41 10.59 27.30
C MET A 1 -10.63 11.13 25.89
N GLU A 2 -10.27 12.40 25.60
CA GLU A 2 -10.15 12.93 24.22
C GLU A 2 -9.26 12.08 23.30
N ASP A 3 -8.04 11.70 23.70
CA ASP A 3 -7.08 10.98 22.82
C ASP A 3 -7.66 9.73 22.15
N ARG A 4 -8.43 8.92 22.89
CA ARG A 4 -9.05 7.69 22.37
C ARG A 4 -10.19 7.95 21.38
N ARG A 5 -10.81 9.13 21.40
CA ARG A 5 -11.84 9.53 20.43
C ARG A 5 -11.20 10.05 19.15
N GLU A 6 -10.11 10.80 19.24
CA GLU A 6 -9.37 11.28 18.07
C GLU A 6 -8.72 10.14 17.28
N GLU A 7 -8.12 9.14 17.94
CA GLU A 7 -7.60 7.94 17.26
C GLU A 7 -8.70 7.14 16.52
N LYS A 8 -9.89 7.01 17.12
CA LYS A 8 -11.02 6.31 16.48
C LYS A 8 -11.53 7.04 15.24
N VAL A 9 -11.54 8.38 15.25
CA VAL A 9 -11.95 9.20 14.09
C VAL A 9 -10.88 9.17 13.00
N LYS A 10 -9.58 9.21 13.36
CA LYS A 10 -8.47 9.03 12.41
C LYS A 10 -8.56 7.68 11.70
N ASN A 11 -8.77 6.61 12.45
CA ASN A 11 -8.86 5.25 11.92
C ASN A 11 -10.07 5.00 11.00
N GLN A 12 -11.02 5.94 10.92
CA GLN A 12 -12.09 5.85 9.93
C GLN A 12 -11.59 6.22 8.54
N PHE A 13 -10.61 7.12 8.38
CA PHE A 13 -10.17 7.66 7.08
C PHE A 13 -8.83 7.08 6.57
N ASP A 14 -8.54 5.81 6.86
CA ASP A 14 -7.24 5.21 6.51
C ASP A 14 -7.13 4.73 5.05
N LEU A 15 -8.21 4.81 4.24
CA LEU A 15 -8.18 4.36 2.86
C LEU A 15 -7.77 5.50 1.93
N ILE A 16 -6.47 5.68 1.74
CA ILE A 16 -5.93 6.69 0.83
C ILE A 16 -6.23 6.28 -0.62
N CYS A 17 -6.77 7.21 -1.41
CA CYS A 17 -7.05 6.97 -2.81
C CYS A 17 -5.73 6.90 -3.60
N PRO A 18 -5.43 5.77 -4.26
CA PRO A 18 -4.21 5.61 -5.05
C PRO A 18 -4.12 6.54 -6.27
N GLU A 19 -5.18 7.24 -6.67
CA GLU A 19 -5.14 8.14 -7.83
C GLU A 19 -4.96 9.61 -7.46
N CYS A 20 -5.57 10.08 -6.37
CA CYS A 20 -5.54 11.50 -5.99
C CYS A 20 -4.99 11.78 -4.59
N GLY A 21 -4.60 10.75 -3.83
CA GLY A 21 -4.01 10.89 -2.48
C GLY A 21 -4.98 11.28 -1.37
N VAL A 22 -6.27 11.44 -1.66
CA VAL A 22 -7.28 11.82 -0.65
C VAL A 22 -7.60 10.62 0.25
N GLY A 23 -7.64 10.83 1.56
CA GLY A 23 -8.11 9.84 2.54
C GLY A 23 -9.63 9.62 2.46
N ASN A 24 -10.06 8.37 2.45
CA ASN A 24 -11.47 7.96 2.39
C ASN A 24 -11.84 7.10 3.60
N LEU A 25 -13.14 7.05 3.89
CA LEU A 25 -13.66 6.17 4.93
C LEU A 25 -13.31 4.70 4.62
N LYS A 26 -13.01 3.91 5.65
CA LYS A 26 -12.81 2.46 5.53
C LYS A 26 -14.03 1.83 4.86
N GLY A 27 -13.79 1.03 3.82
CA GLY A 27 -14.84 0.37 3.04
C GLY A 27 -15.54 1.26 2.00
N SER A 28 -15.05 2.49 1.77
CA SER A 28 -15.54 3.32 0.67
C SER A 28 -15.39 2.61 -0.67
N LYS A 29 -16.47 2.56 -1.45
CA LYS A 29 -16.47 1.93 -2.78
C LYS A 29 -15.80 2.80 -3.84
N ASN A 30 -15.93 4.12 -3.70
CA ASN A 30 -15.36 5.10 -4.61
C ASN A 30 -14.68 6.22 -3.83
N CYS A 31 -13.69 6.86 -4.43
CA CYS A 31 -13.06 8.05 -3.89
C CYS A 31 -14.06 9.23 -3.87
N LEU A 32 -14.12 9.94 -2.74
CA LEU A 32 -15.03 11.08 -2.56
C LEU A 32 -14.67 12.31 -3.41
N VAL A 33 -13.46 12.38 -3.96
CA VAL A 33 -12.96 13.53 -4.76
C VAL A 33 -12.85 13.19 -6.23
N CYS A 34 -12.11 12.15 -6.60
CA CYS A 34 -11.85 11.83 -8.02
C CYS A 34 -12.79 10.75 -8.60
N GLY A 35 -13.61 10.10 -7.76
CA GLY A 35 -14.54 9.06 -8.21
C GLY A 35 -13.92 7.70 -8.53
N LYS A 36 -12.60 7.51 -8.33
CA LYS A 36 -11.93 6.20 -8.53
C LYS A 36 -12.64 5.10 -7.76
N ASN A 37 -12.82 3.93 -8.37
CA ASN A 37 -13.28 2.73 -7.67
C ASN A 37 -12.17 2.21 -6.73
N LEU A 38 -12.53 2.02 -5.45
CA LEU A 38 -11.68 1.57 -4.35
C LEU A 38 -12.10 0.20 -3.78
N GLU A 39 -13.11 -0.47 -4.36
CA GLU A 39 -13.64 -1.73 -3.83
C GLU A 39 -12.59 -2.84 -3.74
N ASN A 40 -11.55 -2.76 -4.57
CA ASN A 40 -10.44 -3.71 -4.60
C ASN A 40 -9.22 -3.23 -3.82
N THR A 41 -9.15 -1.96 -3.42
CA THR A 41 -8.03 -1.38 -2.70
C THR A 41 -8.15 -1.71 -1.20
N VAL A 42 -7.17 -2.42 -0.67
CA VAL A 42 -7.06 -2.75 0.76
C VAL A 42 -6.31 -1.65 1.49
N ALA A 43 -5.19 -1.21 0.93
CA ALA A 43 -4.39 -0.13 1.47
C ALA A 43 -3.60 0.57 0.37
N PHE A 44 -3.22 1.81 0.64
CA PHE A 44 -2.32 2.57 -0.19
C PHE A 44 -1.26 3.24 0.70
N LEU A 45 0.00 2.98 0.40
CA LEU A 45 1.16 3.38 1.18
C LEU A 45 2.01 4.33 0.33
N GLU A 46 2.06 5.60 0.71
CA GLU A 46 2.92 6.58 0.07
C GLU A 46 4.35 6.45 0.60
N ASP A 47 5.31 6.26 -0.31
CA ASP A 47 6.74 6.16 0.02
C ASP A 47 7.57 7.14 -0.83
N ASP A 48 8.87 7.25 -0.57
CA ASP A 48 9.71 8.27 -1.21
C ASP A 48 9.97 7.95 -2.68
N SER A 49 10.35 6.70 -2.98
CA SER A 49 10.73 6.27 -4.33
C SER A 49 9.58 5.69 -5.16
N PHE A 50 8.53 5.22 -4.50
CA PHE A 50 7.35 4.64 -5.12
C PHE A 50 6.17 4.68 -4.16
N ASP A 51 4.96 4.64 -4.68
CA ASP A 51 3.80 4.31 -3.86
C ASP A 51 3.48 2.82 -3.99
N LEU A 52 2.87 2.25 -2.96
CA LEU A 52 2.45 0.86 -2.94
C LEU A 52 0.94 0.77 -2.72
N GLU A 53 0.21 0.28 -3.71
CA GLU A 53 -1.18 -0.13 -3.55
C GLU A 53 -1.25 -1.62 -3.26
N ILE A 54 -1.94 -1.98 -2.19
CA ILE A 54 -2.28 -3.36 -1.87
C ILE A 54 -3.74 -3.54 -2.25
N THR A 55 -4.01 -4.43 -3.19
CA THR A 55 -5.36 -4.83 -3.57
C THR A 55 -5.68 -6.21 -3.01
N LYS A 56 -6.92 -6.66 -3.23
CA LYS A 56 -7.35 -8.02 -2.90
C LYS A 56 -6.62 -9.11 -3.70
N ASP A 57 -6.06 -8.76 -4.86
CA ASP A 57 -5.47 -9.69 -5.82
C ASP A 57 -3.98 -9.43 -6.13
N ALA A 58 -3.45 -8.25 -5.80
CA ALA A 58 -2.10 -7.86 -6.18
C ALA A 58 -1.45 -6.83 -5.25
N ILE A 59 -0.13 -6.73 -5.36
CA ILE A 59 0.68 -5.61 -4.90
C ILE A 59 1.05 -4.79 -6.14
N ILE A 60 0.79 -3.48 -6.13
CA ILE A 60 1.05 -2.58 -7.25
C ILE A 60 2.02 -1.48 -6.81
N GLU A 61 3.19 -1.44 -7.42
CA GLU A 61 4.22 -0.43 -7.19
C GLU A 61 4.10 0.66 -8.26
N TYR A 62 3.87 1.90 -7.82
CA TYR A 62 3.85 3.09 -8.66
C TYR A 62 5.16 3.87 -8.53
N ARG A 63 6.03 3.79 -9.53
CA ARG A 63 7.35 4.44 -9.48
C ARG A 63 7.24 5.96 -9.53
N LYS A 64 7.91 6.63 -8.60
CA LYS A 64 8.06 8.08 -8.58
C LYS A 64 9.28 8.56 -9.35
N THR A 65 9.27 9.82 -9.74
CA THR A 65 10.43 10.50 -10.30
C THR A 65 11.51 10.61 -9.23
N PHE A 66 12.73 10.96 -9.65
CA PHE A 66 13.87 11.11 -8.73
C PHE A 66 13.59 12.08 -7.57
N TRP A 67 12.77 13.11 -7.81
CA TRP A 67 12.39 14.11 -6.81
C TRP A 67 11.21 13.68 -5.93
N GLY A 68 10.56 12.54 -6.20
CA GLY A 68 9.47 12.00 -5.37
C GLY A 68 8.10 12.65 -5.56
N ASP A 69 8.02 13.82 -6.20
CA ASP A 69 6.78 14.60 -6.29
C ASP A 69 5.73 14.02 -7.25
N ASN A 70 6.15 13.26 -8.26
CA ASN A 70 5.27 12.78 -9.32
C ASN A 70 5.55 11.34 -9.69
N ARG A 71 4.52 10.61 -10.11
CA ARG A 71 4.68 9.27 -10.69
C ARG A 71 5.23 9.36 -12.11
N THR A 72 6.09 8.41 -12.45
CA THR A 72 6.69 8.25 -13.78
C THR A 72 5.76 7.57 -14.79
N GLY A 73 4.64 7.00 -14.33
CA GLY A 73 3.79 6.11 -15.12
C GLY A 73 4.30 4.67 -15.21
N LYS A 74 5.54 4.38 -14.75
CA LYS A 74 6.02 3.01 -14.62
C LYS A 74 5.34 2.32 -13.44
N VAL A 75 4.69 1.19 -13.73
CA VAL A 75 3.95 0.39 -12.76
C VAL A 75 4.48 -1.05 -12.78
N ASN A 76 4.77 -1.60 -11.61
CA ASN A 76 5.00 -3.04 -11.45
C ASN A 76 3.80 -3.64 -10.71
N LYS A 77 3.16 -4.66 -11.30
CA LYS A 77 2.07 -5.40 -10.66
C LYS A 77 2.55 -6.80 -10.30
N TYR A 78 2.30 -7.21 -9.07
CA TYR A 78 2.66 -8.53 -8.53
C TYR A 78 1.38 -9.20 -8.04
N ASN A 79 0.87 -10.19 -8.77
CA ASN A 79 -0.34 -10.90 -8.36
C ASN A 79 -0.05 -11.73 -7.10
N LEU A 80 -0.91 -11.64 -6.08
CA LEU A 80 -0.72 -12.28 -4.78
C LEU A 80 -0.60 -13.81 -4.90
N ASN A 81 -1.32 -14.42 -5.83
CA ASN A 81 -1.29 -15.88 -6.07
C ASN A 81 0.02 -16.40 -6.67
N GLU A 82 0.87 -15.51 -7.18
CA GLU A 82 2.17 -15.81 -7.79
C GLU A 82 3.34 -15.36 -6.90
N ILE A 83 3.04 -14.74 -5.76
CA ILE A 83 4.03 -14.33 -4.76
C ILE A 83 4.35 -15.52 -3.86
N GLU A 84 5.65 -15.78 -3.69
CA GLU A 84 6.16 -16.86 -2.85
C GLU A 84 7.21 -16.32 -1.87
N ASN A 85 7.45 -17.03 -0.76
CA ASN A 85 8.54 -16.75 0.19
C ASN A 85 8.61 -15.29 0.65
N VAL A 86 7.50 -14.79 1.21
CA VAL A 86 7.40 -13.43 1.73
C VAL A 86 8.16 -13.27 3.05
N GLU A 87 9.10 -12.34 3.06
CA GLU A 87 9.99 -12.04 4.18
C GLU A 87 10.03 -10.54 4.47
N PHE A 88 10.17 -10.18 5.75
CA PHE A 88 10.47 -8.82 6.17
C PHE A 88 11.92 -8.75 6.62
N GLY A 89 12.78 -8.27 5.73
CA GLY A 89 14.21 -8.16 5.97
C GLY A 89 14.59 -6.96 6.85
N PRO A 90 15.89 -6.86 7.21
CA PRO A 90 16.42 -5.72 7.95
C PRO A 90 16.30 -4.42 7.12
N SER A 91 16.33 -3.28 7.82
CA SER A 91 16.27 -1.94 7.22
C SER A 91 15.02 -1.71 6.35
N SER A 92 13.86 -2.13 6.87
CA SER A 92 12.55 -1.89 6.26
C SER A 92 12.37 -2.44 4.85
N ARG A 93 12.86 -3.66 4.61
CA ARG A 93 12.77 -4.33 3.32
C ARG A 93 11.63 -5.34 3.30
N PHE A 94 10.70 -5.17 2.39
CA PHE A 94 9.72 -6.19 2.04
C PHE A 94 10.27 -7.03 0.87
N ILE A 95 10.44 -8.32 1.09
CA ILE A 95 11.14 -9.23 0.19
C ILE A 95 10.19 -10.37 -0.17
N PHE A 96 10.16 -10.74 -1.44
CA PHE A 96 9.41 -11.91 -1.89
C PHE A 96 9.99 -12.47 -3.19
N ILE A 97 9.59 -13.68 -3.57
CA ILE A 97 9.86 -14.27 -4.87
C ILE A 97 8.64 -14.05 -5.76
N TYR A 98 8.89 -13.59 -6.98
CA TYR A 98 7.89 -13.45 -8.02
C TYR A 98 8.49 -13.87 -9.35
N ASN A 99 7.84 -14.79 -10.07
CA ASN A 99 8.36 -15.36 -11.32
C ASN A 99 9.81 -15.86 -11.20
N LYS A 100 10.11 -16.59 -10.12
CA LYS A 100 11.45 -17.13 -9.78
C LYS A 100 12.53 -16.06 -9.57
N LYS A 101 12.16 -14.79 -9.46
CA LYS A 101 13.07 -13.67 -9.18
C LYS A 101 12.80 -13.13 -7.80
N ARG A 102 13.87 -12.81 -7.07
CA ARG A 102 13.79 -12.14 -5.78
C ARG A 102 13.49 -10.66 -6.00
N ILE A 103 12.37 -10.19 -5.47
CA ILE A 103 11.95 -8.80 -5.44
C ILE A 103 12.25 -8.22 -4.05
N VAL A 104 12.73 -6.99 -4.01
CA VAL A 104 13.05 -6.27 -2.76
C VAL A 104 12.47 -4.87 -2.87
N LEU A 105 11.48 -4.57 -2.05
CA LEU A 105 10.85 -3.26 -1.93
C LEU A 105 11.33 -2.60 -0.62
N PRO A 106 12.23 -1.60 -0.69
CA PRO A 106 12.57 -0.80 0.48
C PRO A 106 11.42 0.16 0.79
N LEU A 107 10.90 0.09 2.01
CA LEU A 107 9.78 0.92 2.48
C LEU A 107 10.23 1.77 3.67
N LYS A 108 9.52 2.85 3.96
CA LYS A 108 9.58 3.52 5.27
C LYS A 108 9.18 2.53 6.36
N GLU A 109 9.73 2.70 7.56
CA GLU A 109 9.43 1.84 8.71
C GLU A 109 7.93 1.78 9.03
N GLU A 110 7.23 2.91 8.95
CA GLU A 110 5.78 3.00 9.15
C GLU A 110 4.98 2.21 8.11
N ASN A 111 5.39 2.26 6.84
CA ASN A 111 4.75 1.51 5.76
C ASN A 111 5.01 0.01 5.88
N LEU A 112 6.22 -0.38 6.31
CA LEU A 112 6.53 -1.79 6.60
C LEU A 112 5.68 -2.32 7.77
N LYS A 113 5.47 -1.52 8.82
CA LYS A 113 4.60 -1.89 9.95
C LYS A 113 3.16 -2.10 9.50
N LYS A 114 2.59 -1.15 8.74
CA LYS A 114 1.25 -1.29 8.14
C LYS A 114 1.15 -2.54 7.26
N LEU A 115 2.16 -2.80 6.43
CA LEU A 115 2.17 -3.98 5.56
C LEU A 115 2.20 -5.30 6.35
N LYS A 116 2.89 -5.34 7.50
CA LYS A 116 2.87 -6.51 8.39
C LYS A 116 1.48 -6.76 8.98
N GLU A 117 0.77 -5.70 9.37
CA GLU A 117 -0.62 -5.81 9.86
C GLU A 117 -1.57 -6.31 8.75
N ILE A 118 -1.37 -5.84 7.52
CA ILE A 118 -2.17 -6.27 6.36
C ILE A 118 -1.86 -7.72 5.95
N LYS A 119 -0.61 -8.18 6.10
CA LYS A 119 -0.20 -9.55 5.76
C LYS A 119 -1.08 -10.59 6.45
N GLU A 120 -1.38 -10.38 7.73
CA GLU A 120 -2.23 -11.28 8.52
C GLU A 120 -3.64 -11.41 7.95
N VAL A 121 -4.11 -10.42 7.20
CA VAL A 121 -5.45 -10.38 6.59
C VAL A 121 -5.46 -10.97 5.18
N LEU A 122 -4.38 -10.81 4.42
CA LEU A 122 -4.31 -11.21 3.01
C LEU A 122 -3.65 -12.58 2.75
N ASN A 123 -3.23 -13.30 3.81
CA ASN A 123 -2.45 -14.54 3.70
C ASN A 123 -1.22 -14.40 2.79
N LEU A 124 -0.62 -13.20 2.82
CA LEU A 124 0.69 -12.93 2.26
C LEU A 124 1.77 -13.68 3.06
#